data_AF-A0A355A5Y0-F1
#
_entry.id   AF-A0A355A5Y0-F1
#
_cell.length_a   1.000
_cell.length_b   1.000
_cell.length_c   1.000
_cell.angle_alpha   90.00
_cell.angle_beta   90.00
_cell.angle_gamma   90.00
#
_symmetry.space_group_name_H-M   'P 1'
#
loop_
_entity.id
_entity.type
_entity.pdbx_description
1 polymer ?
#
loop_
_entity_poly.entity_id
_entity_poly.type
_entity_poly.pdbx_seq_one_letter_code
_entity_poly.pdbx_strand_id
1 'polypeptide(L)'
;YPAMEDFALDIIIGKGASARSVRIDLPHFTLVGATTRAGALSAPLRDRFGIINRLDFYSKEDLEQILTRAAKILNISIMPTGAEELAHRARGTPRIANRLLKRVRDYAQVKAEGIITSEVAAEALALLEVDEKGLDRVDRLML
;
A
#
# COMPACT_ATOMS: atom_id res chain seq x y z
N TYR A 1 27.22 -5.80 -8.34
CA TYR A 1 26.39 -6.06 -7.14
C TYR A 1 26.75 -7.45 -6.61
N PRO A 2 27.89 -7.57 -5.91
CA PRO A 2 28.51 -8.87 -5.60
C PRO A 2 27.59 -9.83 -4.84
N ALA A 3 26.74 -9.30 -3.96
CA ALA A 3 25.77 -10.10 -3.23
C ALA A 3 24.73 -10.79 -4.14
N MET A 4 24.34 -10.14 -5.24
CA MET A 4 23.31 -10.65 -6.16
C MET A 4 23.89 -11.53 -7.28
N GLU A 5 25.15 -11.33 -7.64
CA GLU A 5 25.81 -12.01 -8.77
C GLU A 5 26.71 -13.14 -8.30
N ASP A 6 27.59 -12.84 -7.34
CA ASP A 6 28.66 -13.74 -6.90
C ASP A 6 28.36 -14.35 -5.53
N PHE A 7 27.19 -14.05 -4.96
CA PHE A 7 26.79 -14.43 -3.60
C PHE A 7 27.90 -14.15 -2.58
N ALA A 8 28.51 -12.97 -2.66
CA ALA A 8 29.57 -12.58 -1.76
C ALA A 8 29.42 -11.13 -1.31
N LEU A 9 29.91 -10.84 -0.11
CA LEU A 9 29.93 -9.51 0.48
C LEU A 9 31.33 -9.18 0.97
N ASP A 10 31.91 -8.10 0.44
CA ASP A 10 33.18 -7.56 0.92
C ASP A 10 32.94 -6.57 2.06
N ILE A 11 33.47 -6.88 3.25
CA ILE A 11 33.37 -6.04 4.44
C ILE A 11 34.75 -5.50 4.80
N ILE A 12 34.85 -4.19 4.97
CA ILE A 12 36.08 -3.55 5.47
C ILE A 12 36.10 -3.64 6.99
N ILE A 13 37.11 -4.33 7.53
CA ILE A 13 37.35 -4.46 8.97
C ILE A 13 38.56 -3.61 9.36
N GLY A 14 38.38 -2.72 10.34
CA GLY A 14 39.42 -1.79 10.82
C GLY A 14 39.23 -0.35 10.34
N LYS A 15 40.18 0.54 10.66
CA LYS A 15 40.20 1.95 10.24
C LYS A 15 41.60 2.36 9.81
N GLY A 16 41.71 3.31 8.87
CA GLY A 16 42.99 3.85 8.42
C GLY A 16 43.87 2.82 7.70
N ALA A 17 45.19 2.91 7.86
CA ALA A 17 46.15 2.04 7.18
C ALA A 17 46.07 0.55 7.56
N SER A 18 45.39 0.21 8.66
CA SER A 18 45.18 -1.18 9.10
C SER A 18 43.84 -1.78 8.65
N ALA A 19 43.08 -1.06 7.82
CA ALA A 19 41.83 -1.58 7.28
C ALA A 19 42.13 -2.73 6.31
N ARG A 20 41.47 -3.87 6.51
CA ARG A 20 41.55 -5.03 5.62
C ARG A 20 40.17 -5.39 5.07
N SER A 21 40.10 -5.75 3.80
CA SER A 21 38.87 -6.26 3.19
C SER A 21 38.73 -7.75 3.46
N VAL A 22 37.59 -8.18 4.00
CA VAL A 22 37.25 -9.58 4.20
C VAL A 22 36.03 -9.91 3.34
N ARG A 23 36.18 -10.89 2.47
CA ARG A 23 35.09 -11.43 1.67
C ARG A 23 34.32 -12.47 2.49
N ILE A 24 33.01 -12.35 2.52
CA ILE A 24 32.08 -13.27 3.17
C ILE A 24 31.20 -13.88 2.10
N ASP A 25 31.15 -15.21 2.03
CA ASP A 25 30.22 -15.91 1.15
C ASP A 25 28.81 -15.89 1.73
N LEU A 26 27.84 -15.61 0.87
CA LEU A 26 26.42 -15.58 1.18
C LEU A 26 25.76 -16.88 0.70
N PRO A 27 24.77 -17.40 1.44
CA PRO A 27 23.92 -18.45 0.90
C PRO A 27 23.11 -17.90 -0.28
N HIS A 28 22.64 -18.78 -1.15
CA HIS A 28 21.70 -18.41 -2.20
C HIS A 28 20.41 -17.84 -1.57
N PHE A 29 19.91 -16.73 -2.12
CA PHE A 29 18.71 -16.06 -1.64
C PHE A 29 17.93 -15.44 -2.79
N THR A 30 16.67 -15.09 -2.51
CA THR A 30 15.82 -14.34 -3.43
C THR A 30 15.66 -12.92 -2.91
N LEU A 31 16.15 -11.93 -3.68
CA LEU A 31 15.97 -10.52 -3.35
C LEU A 31 14.64 -10.01 -3.91
N VAL A 32 13.77 -9.49 -3.04
CA VAL A 32 12.54 -8.80 -3.45
C VAL A 32 12.69 -7.31 -3.12
N GLY A 33 12.74 -6.47 -4.16
CA GLY A 33 12.79 -5.02 -4.03
C GLY A 33 11.43 -4.37 -4.32
N ALA A 34 11.08 -3.34 -3.55
CA ALA A 34 9.89 -2.52 -3.79
C ALA A 34 10.27 -1.03 -3.79
N THR A 35 9.80 -0.27 -4.78
CA THR A 35 10.06 1.17 -4.89
C THR A 35 8.84 1.90 -5.46
N THR A 36 8.59 3.12 -5.00
CA THR A 36 7.61 4.04 -5.59
C THR A 36 8.18 4.82 -6.77
N ARG A 37 9.50 4.77 -6.97
CA ARG A 37 10.22 5.51 -8.02
C ARG A 37 11.22 4.60 -8.73
N ALA A 38 10.71 3.72 -9.58
CA ALA A 38 11.56 2.80 -10.37
C ALA A 38 12.58 3.53 -11.25
N GLY A 39 12.24 4.72 -11.76
CA GLY A 39 13.15 5.57 -12.56
C GLY A 39 14.33 6.14 -11.78
N ALA A 40 14.28 6.16 -10.44
CA ALA A 40 15.38 6.62 -9.61
C ALA A 40 16.43 5.53 -9.32
N LEU A 41 16.15 4.27 -9.69
CA LEU A 41 17.11 3.19 -9.57
C LEU A 41 18.16 3.29 -10.67
N SER A 42 19.43 3.15 -10.31
CA SER A 42 20.53 3.06 -11.27
C SER A 42 20.29 1.87 -12.22
N ALA A 43 20.53 2.05 -13.52
CA ALA A 43 20.38 0.98 -14.50
C ALA A 43 21.11 -0.32 -14.10
N PRO A 44 22.38 -0.28 -13.61
CA PRO A 44 23.08 -1.50 -13.20
C PRO A 44 22.42 -2.30 -12.07
N LEU A 45 21.66 -1.66 -11.17
CA LEU A 45 20.90 -2.37 -10.13
C LEU A 45 19.62 -2.99 -10.70
N ARG A 46 18.91 -2.19 -11.50
CA ARG A 46 17.62 -2.60 -12.07
C ARG A 46 17.79 -3.80 -13.00
N ASP A 47 18.85 -3.81 -13.80
CA ASP A 47 19.13 -4.89 -14.77
C ASP A 47 19.51 -6.22 -14.10
N ARG A 48 19.68 -6.24 -12.76
CA ARG A 48 19.92 -7.45 -11.95
C ARG A 48 18.64 -8.09 -11.40
N PHE A 49 17.48 -7.46 -11.57
CA PHE A 49 16.19 -8.07 -11.24
C PHE A 49 15.64 -8.81 -12.45
N GLY A 50 15.61 -10.16 -12.39
CA GLY A 50 15.07 -10.99 -13.48
C GLY A 50 13.55 -10.94 -13.64
N ILE A 51 12.83 -10.49 -12.60
CA ILE A 51 11.37 -10.31 -12.62
C ILE A 51 11.09 -8.87 -12.19
N ILE A 52 10.45 -8.11 -13.08
CA ILE A 52 10.03 -6.74 -12.81
C ILE A 52 8.52 -6.68 -13.01
N ASN A 53 7.80 -6.46 -11.90
CA ASN A 53 6.36 -6.25 -11.93
C ASN A 53 6.06 -4.81 -11.56
N ARG A 54 5.18 -4.19 -12.34
CA ARG A 54 4.59 -2.89 -12.02
C ARG A 54 3.19 -3.14 -11.48
N LEU A 55 2.92 -2.60 -10.29
CA LEU A 55 1.58 -2.58 -9.73
C LEU A 55 0.92 -1.26 -10.14
N ASP A 56 -0.18 -1.37 -10.88
CA ASP A 56 -1.01 -0.24 -11.23
C ASP A 56 -2.12 -0.03 -10.19
N PHE A 57 -2.82 1.09 -10.30
CA PHE A 57 -3.98 1.34 -9.47
C PHE A 57 -5.08 0.32 -9.76
N TYR A 58 -5.80 -0.06 -8.72
CA TYR A 58 -6.93 -0.98 -8.82
C TYR A 58 -8.13 -0.30 -9.48
N SER A 59 -8.90 -1.08 -10.23
CA SER A 59 -10.21 -0.67 -10.71
C SER A 59 -11.19 -0.48 -9.55
N LYS A 60 -12.32 0.20 -9.79
CA LYS A 60 -13.34 0.38 -8.75
C LYS A 60 -13.95 -0.96 -8.36
N GLU A 61 -14.18 -1.80 -9.35
CA GLU A 61 -14.75 -3.14 -9.23
C GLU A 61 -13.84 -4.06 -8.40
N ASP A 62 -12.52 -3.98 -8.59
CA ASP A 62 -11.57 -4.73 -7.76
C ASP A 62 -11.56 -4.22 -6.31
N LEU A 63 -11.67 -2.89 -6.12
CA LEU A 63 -11.74 -2.30 -4.78
C LEU A 63 -13.03 -2.67 -4.05
N GLU A 64 -14.17 -2.72 -4.74
CA GLU A 64 -15.44 -3.20 -4.19
C GLU A 64 -15.34 -4.66 -3.72
N GLN A 65 -14.69 -5.52 -4.51
CA GLN A 65 -14.42 -6.90 -4.11
C GLN A 65 -13.51 -6.98 -2.88
N ILE A 66 -12.45 -6.18 -2.85
CA ILE A 66 -11.55 -6.07 -1.70
C ILE A 66 -12.30 -5.62 -0.45
N LEU A 67 -13.14 -4.58 -0.56
CA LEU A 67 -13.94 -4.03 0.52
C LEU A 67 -14.96 -5.03 1.03
N THR A 68 -15.69 -5.69 0.13
CA THR A 68 -16.69 -6.72 0.49
C THR A 68 -16.04 -7.90 1.22
N ARG A 69 -14.88 -8.36 0.72
CA ARG A 69 -14.10 -9.42 1.38
C ARG A 69 -13.57 -8.96 2.74
N ALA A 70 -13.04 -7.75 2.83
CA ALA A 70 -12.51 -7.20 4.09
C ALA A 70 -13.62 -7.02 5.14
N ALA A 71 -14.79 -6.55 4.72
CA ALA A 71 -15.96 -6.42 5.58
C ALA A 71 -16.39 -7.78 6.14
N LYS A 72 -16.43 -8.83 5.29
CA LYS A 72 -16.69 -10.20 5.74
C LYS A 72 -15.67 -10.70 6.77
N ILE A 73 -14.38 -10.46 6.55
CA ILE A 73 -13.31 -10.86 7.49
C ILE A 73 -13.44 -10.14 8.84
N LEU A 74 -13.86 -8.86 8.80
CA LEU A 74 -13.95 -8.01 9.98
C LEU A 74 -15.36 -8.01 10.63
N ASN A 75 -16.28 -8.85 10.15
CA ASN A 75 -17.68 -8.89 10.57
C ASN A 75 -18.38 -7.51 10.52
N ILE A 76 -18.19 -6.81 9.40
CA ILE A 76 -18.80 -5.51 9.13
C ILE A 76 -19.96 -5.72 8.15
N SER A 77 -21.14 -5.24 8.49
CA SER A 77 -22.28 -5.23 7.58
C SER A 77 -22.13 -4.09 6.57
N ILE A 78 -22.01 -4.42 5.29
CA ILE A 78 -21.87 -3.46 4.19
C ILE A 78 -22.78 -3.86 3.04
N MET A 79 -23.49 -2.89 2.49
CA MET A 79 -24.25 -3.05 1.25
C MET A 79 -23.34 -2.80 0.03
N PRO A 80 -23.65 -3.37 -1.15
CA PRO A 80 -22.90 -3.09 -2.39
C PRO A 80 -22.75 -1.59 -2.67
N THR A 81 -23.80 -0.80 -2.42
CA THR A 81 -23.79 0.66 -2.59
C THR A 81 -22.81 1.37 -1.64
N GLY A 82 -22.62 0.85 -0.43
CA GLY A 82 -21.62 1.35 0.50
C GLY A 82 -20.19 0.99 0.07
N ALA A 83 -19.99 -0.21 -0.50
CA ALA A 83 -18.70 -0.63 -1.03
C ALA A 83 -18.30 0.21 -2.26
N GLU A 84 -19.24 0.50 -3.16
CA GLU A 84 -19.06 1.37 -4.32
C GLU A 84 -18.62 2.78 -3.90
N GLU A 85 -19.32 3.38 -2.92
CA GLU A 85 -18.99 4.72 -2.41
C GLU A 85 -17.57 4.78 -1.81
N LEU A 86 -17.21 3.75 -1.02
CA LEU A 86 -15.86 3.65 -0.46
C LEU A 86 -14.79 3.41 -1.52
N ALA A 87 -15.08 2.59 -2.55
CA ALA A 87 -14.18 2.32 -3.66
C ALA A 87 -13.92 3.60 -4.48
N HIS A 88 -14.97 4.40 -4.72
CA HIS A 88 -14.87 5.67 -5.44
C HIS A 88 -13.86 6.61 -4.78
N ARG A 89 -13.89 6.70 -3.45
CA ARG A 89 -13.01 7.60 -2.65
C ARG A 89 -11.66 6.99 -2.28
N ALA A 90 -11.38 5.74 -2.66
CA ALA A 90 -10.15 5.04 -2.28
C ALA A 90 -8.96 5.28 -3.22
N ARG A 91 -9.14 6.07 -4.29
CA ARG A 91 -8.07 6.47 -5.23
C ARG A 91 -7.28 5.28 -5.78
N GLY A 92 -7.98 4.23 -6.20
CA GLY A 92 -7.36 3.03 -6.79
C GLY A 92 -6.45 2.25 -5.82
N THR A 93 -6.51 2.53 -4.51
CA THR A 93 -5.53 2.04 -3.54
C THR A 93 -6.19 1.18 -2.45
N PRO A 94 -5.95 -0.15 -2.40
CA PRO A 94 -6.54 -1.05 -1.41
C PRO A 94 -6.26 -0.66 0.04
N ARG A 95 -5.08 -0.09 0.30
CA ARG A 95 -4.71 0.43 1.63
C ARG A 95 -5.64 1.55 2.09
N ILE A 96 -6.02 2.45 1.17
CA ILE A 96 -6.94 3.56 1.47
C ILE A 96 -8.35 3.01 1.64
N ALA A 97 -8.81 2.14 0.74
CA ALA A 97 -10.13 1.50 0.83
C ALA A 97 -10.34 0.82 2.20
N ASN A 98 -9.41 -0.03 2.63
CA ASN A 98 -9.49 -0.69 3.94
C ASN A 98 -9.42 0.28 5.13
N ARG A 99 -8.69 1.40 4.99
CA ARG A 99 -8.64 2.46 6.01
C ARG A 99 -10.00 3.14 6.14
N LEU A 100 -10.62 3.49 5.00
CA LEU A 100 -11.94 4.12 4.97
C LEU A 100 -13.01 3.18 5.55
N LEU A 101 -13.03 1.91 5.13
CA LEU A 101 -13.95 0.90 5.64
C LEU A 101 -13.96 0.83 7.18
N LYS A 102 -12.77 0.79 7.80
CA LYS A 102 -12.65 0.74 9.27
C LYS A 102 -13.23 1.99 9.94
N ARG A 103 -12.98 3.17 9.37
CA ARG A 103 -13.50 4.43 9.93
C ARG A 103 -15.02 4.55 9.75
N VAL A 104 -15.53 4.19 8.57
CA VAL A 104 -16.97 4.23 8.28
C VAL A 104 -17.72 3.19 9.10
N ARG A 105 -17.13 2.02 9.39
CA ARG A 105 -17.66 1.07 10.36
C ARG A 105 -17.87 1.72 11.73
N ASP A 106 -16.85 2.40 12.26
CA ASP A 106 -16.93 3.01 13.59
C ASP A 106 -18.06 4.06 13.64
N TYR A 107 -18.25 4.82 12.55
CA TYR A 107 -19.40 5.71 12.40
C TYR A 107 -20.72 4.92 12.37
N ALA A 108 -20.83 3.91 11.50
CA ALA A 108 -22.06 3.15 11.29
C ALA A 108 -22.53 2.44 12.57
N GLN A 109 -21.60 1.90 13.37
CA GLN A 109 -21.92 1.24 14.64
C GLN A 109 -22.52 2.19 15.68
N VAL A 110 -22.17 3.49 15.62
CA VAL A 110 -22.65 4.49 16.59
C VAL A 110 -23.85 5.27 16.08
N LYS A 111 -23.93 5.49 14.75
CA LYS A 111 -24.86 6.45 14.14
C LYS A 111 -25.82 5.86 13.11
N ALA A 112 -25.61 4.63 12.63
CA ALA A 112 -26.37 4.05 11.52
C ALA A 112 -26.58 2.52 11.64
N GLU A 113 -26.99 2.06 12.82
CA GLU A 113 -27.42 0.66 13.07
C GLU A 113 -26.40 -0.43 12.67
N GLY A 114 -25.13 -0.06 12.49
CA GLY A 114 -24.05 -0.96 12.12
C GLY A 114 -24.01 -1.39 10.64
N ILE A 115 -24.84 -0.83 9.76
CA ILE A 115 -24.87 -1.18 8.32
C ILE A 115 -24.31 -0.03 7.49
N ILE A 116 -23.32 -0.32 6.64
CA ILE A 116 -22.72 0.66 5.74
C ILE A 116 -23.49 0.67 4.41
N THR A 117 -24.29 1.71 4.18
CA THR A 117 -24.90 2.05 2.88
C THR A 117 -24.11 3.19 2.19
N SER A 118 -24.52 3.59 0.98
CA SER A 118 -23.90 4.74 0.30
C SER A 118 -24.07 6.03 1.10
N GLU A 119 -25.27 6.26 1.66
CA GLU A 119 -25.58 7.46 2.45
C GLU A 119 -24.73 7.51 3.73
N VAL A 120 -24.67 6.39 4.46
CA VAL A 120 -23.86 6.26 5.68
C VAL A 120 -22.37 6.46 5.38
N ALA A 121 -21.88 5.89 4.27
CA ALA A 121 -20.51 6.07 3.83
C ALA A 121 -20.23 7.54 3.49
N ALA A 122 -21.12 8.19 2.72
CA ALA A 122 -20.97 9.59 2.34
C ALA A 122 -20.95 10.53 3.55
N GLU A 123 -21.87 10.36 4.50
CA GLU A 123 -21.91 11.13 5.75
C GLU A 123 -20.65 10.93 6.60
N ALA A 124 -20.24 9.67 6.79
CA ALA A 124 -19.05 9.35 7.56
C ALA A 124 -17.79 9.96 6.93
N LEU A 125 -17.67 9.88 5.59
CA LEU A 125 -16.54 10.43 4.84
C LEU A 125 -16.53 11.95 4.86
N ALA A 126 -17.69 12.61 4.80
CA ALA A 126 -17.82 14.06 4.95
C ALA A 126 -17.34 14.51 6.34
N LEU A 127 -17.69 13.78 7.40
CA LEU A 127 -17.23 14.07 8.77
C LEU A 127 -15.70 13.89 8.92
N LEU A 128 -15.13 12.98 8.15
CA LEU A 128 -13.67 12.76 8.07
C LEU A 128 -12.98 13.76 7.14
N GLU A 129 -13.72 14.74 6.61
CA GLU A 129 -13.28 15.73 5.64
C GLU A 129 -12.67 15.10 4.37
N VAL A 130 -13.13 13.91 3.98
CA VAL A 130 -12.74 13.23 2.75
C VAL A 130 -13.71 13.65 1.65
N ASP A 131 -13.22 14.36 0.65
CA ASP A 131 -14.06 14.83 -0.46
C ASP A 131 -14.45 13.69 -1.42
N GLU A 132 -15.30 13.99 -2.41
CA GLU A 132 -15.76 13.03 -3.42
C GLU A 132 -14.62 12.44 -4.26
N LYS A 133 -13.49 13.15 -4.40
CA LYS A 133 -12.29 12.65 -5.08
C LYS A 133 -11.40 11.81 -4.14
N GLY A 134 -11.83 11.63 -2.90
CA GLY A 134 -11.13 10.87 -1.88
C GLY A 134 -9.99 11.63 -1.22
N LEU A 135 -9.83 12.93 -1.44
CA LEU A 135 -8.75 13.74 -0.84
C LEU A 135 -9.10 14.07 0.61
N ASP A 136 -8.17 13.76 1.51
CA ASP A 136 -8.27 14.18 2.90
C ASP A 136 -7.64 15.57 3.11
N ARG A 137 -7.77 16.12 4.32
CA ARG A 137 -7.27 17.47 4.63
C ARG A 137 -5.78 17.64 4.34
N VAL A 138 -4.97 16.60 4.53
CA VAL A 138 -3.53 16.68 4.27
C VAL A 138 -3.26 16.71 2.77
N ASP A 139 -3.97 15.88 2.01
CA ASP A 139 -3.86 15.87 0.55
C ASP A 139 -4.25 17.23 -0.06
N ARG A 140 -5.30 17.88 0.46
CA ARG A 140 -5.73 19.22 0.00
C ARG A 140 -4.74 20.35 0.30
N LEU A 141 -3.90 20.20 1.33
CA LEU A 141 -2.90 21.21 1.70
C LEU A 141 -1.59 21.10 0.89
N MET A 142 -1.39 19.99 0.18
CA MET A 142 -0.20 19.76 -0.66
C MET A 142 -0.42 20.11 -2.15
N LEU A 143 -1.65 20.50 -2.51
CA LEU A 143 -2.02 21.07 -3.82
C LEU A 143 -1.87 22.59 -3.79
#